data_AF-A0A7S1ZW94-F1
#
_entry.id   AF-A0A7S1ZW94-F1
#
_cell.length_a   1.000
_cell.length_b   1.000
_cell.length_c   1.000
_cell.angle_alpha   90.00
_cell.angle_beta   90.00
_cell.angle_gamma   90.00
#
_symmetry.space_group_name_H-M   'P 1'
#
loop_
_entity.id
_entity.type
_entity.pdbx_description
1 polymer ?
#
loop_
_entity_poly.entity_id
_entity_poly.type
_entity_poly.pdbx_seq_one_letter_code
_entity_poly.pdbx_strand_id
1 'polypeptide(L)'
;VTSAIDSSDRNTEMFLQYYDIFVRNAFGNYRDVLKQISYSPLMAENLSFLKSKSHAYIMDKYSQNSFADENFAREIMQLFSTGLYLLNLDGTVKLDGNGNPISAYTNAHILSFARGWTGFDRQRKRGNTEERKSSENRIDPMKIWADWRDRFPKIDMQSGFIGDRYPLCEDFPDKMFLQKGSIFRLLGSSSLPELIEDSAEFDNDQTIKRFTLDTASGLYNDLCREEAGKCQFAAEVVLENTHDCHGQECYVDSLRVVEVVPGIYYEYVRPPCVELPFFNNARKLSKKKR
;
A
#
# COMPACT_ATOMS: atom_id res chain seq x y z
N VAL A 1 -9.97 -20.84 -30.13
CA VAL A 1 -9.35 -21.07 -28.81
C VAL A 1 -7.94 -21.58 -29.06
N THR A 2 -6.99 -20.66 -29.25
CA THR A 2 -5.57 -21.01 -29.27
C THR A 2 -5.17 -21.35 -27.84
N SER A 3 -4.60 -22.52 -27.64
CA SER A 3 -4.18 -23.04 -26.35
C SER A 3 -3.21 -22.06 -25.67
N ALA A 4 -3.56 -21.59 -24.48
CA ALA A 4 -2.71 -20.75 -23.63
C ALA A 4 -1.47 -21.48 -23.05
N ILE A 5 -1.16 -22.68 -23.58
CA ILE A 5 -0.07 -23.55 -23.15
C ILE A 5 0.67 -23.98 -24.42
N ASP A 6 1.30 -23.03 -25.11
CA ASP A 6 2.35 -23.39 -26.05
C ASP A 6 3.63 -23.65 -25.24
N SER A 7 4.06 -24.91 -25.21
CA SER A 7 5.02 -25.49 -24.28
C SER A 7 6.48 -25.12 -24.58
N SER A 8 6.74 -23.97 -25.19
CA SER A 8 8.09 -23.53 -25.56
C SER A 8 8.70 -22.48 -24.61
N ASP A 9 7.89 -21.73 -23.87
CA ASP A 9 8.35 -20.79 -22.84
C ASP A 9 7.98 -21.28 -21.43
N ARG A 10 9.01 -21.50 -20.61
CA ARG A 10 8.91 -21.92 -19.20
C ARG A 10 8.37 -20.78 -18.34
N ASN A 11 7.05 -20.59 -18.37
CA ASN A 11 6.32 -19.59 -17.60
C ASN A 11 5.18 -20.22 -16.80
N THR A 12 5.42 -21.39 -16.20
CA THR A 12 4.38 -22.10 -15.42
C THR A 12 4.24 -21.49 -14.03
N GLU A 13 5.35 -21.02 -13.46
CA GLU A 13 5.40 -20.41 -12.12
C GLU A 13 4.41 -19.25 -11.94
N MET A 14 4.22 -18.37 -12.94
CA MET A 14 3.28 -17.25 -12.80
C MET A 14 1.82 -17.72 -12.65
N PHE A 15 1.43 -18.77 -13.38
CA PHE A 15 0.08 -19.32 -13.29
C PHE A 15 -0.12 -20.12 -12.02
N LEU A 16 0.90 -20.88 -11.59
CA LEU A 16 0.87 -21.59 -10.31
C LEU A 16 0.77 -20.62 -9.14
N GLN A 17 1.56 -19.55 -9.14
CA GLN A 17 1.51 -18.52 -8.09
C GLN A 17 0.13 -17.85 -8.01
N TYR A 18 -0.52 -17.62 -9.15
CA TYR A 18 -1.88 -17.10 -9.18
C TYR A 18 -2.89 -18.13 -8.63
N TYR A 19 -2.74 -19.41 -9.00
CA TYR A 19 -3.57 -20.49 -8.47
C TYR A 19 -3.39 -20.68 -6.95
N ASP A 20 -2.17 -20.55 -6.44
CA ASP A 20 -1.83 -20.66 -5.02
C ASP A 20 -2.53 -19.61 -4.15
N ILE A 21 -3.00 -18.49 -4.72
CA ILE A 21 -3.89 -17.55 -4.02
C ILE A 21 -5.17 -18.27 -3.58
N PHE A 22 -5.78 -19.07 -4.47
CA PHE A 22 -7.02 -19.79 -4.15
C PHE A 22 -6.75 -20.96 -3.20
N VAL A 23 -5.63 -21.67 -3.36
CA VAL A 23 -5.25 -22.77 -2.45
C VAL A 23 -5.04 -22.26 -1.03
N ARG A 24 -4.26 -21.18 -0.85
CA ARG A 24 -3.99 -20.59 0.48
C ARG A 24 -5.25 -20.05 1.16
N ASN A 25 -6.19 -19.54 0.39
CA ASN A 25 -7.44 -18.96 0.90
C ASN A 25 -8.64 -19.93 0.77
N ALA A 26 -8.43 -21.23 0.53
CA ALA A 26 -9.50 -22.18 0.23
C ALA A 26 -10.58 -22.25 1.32
N PHE A 27 -10.19 -22.04 2.58
CA PHE A 27 -11.08 -21.99 3.74
C PHE A 27 -11.13 -20.59 4.40
N GLY A 28 -10.60 -19.58 3.71
CA GLY A 28 -10.55 -18.19 4.17
C GLY A 28 -11.80 -17.40 3.80
N ASN A 29 -11.67 -16.07 3.79
CA ASN A 29 -12.74 -15.20 3.34
C ASN A 29 -12.50 -14.74 1.89
N TYR A 30 -13.59 -14.42 1.19
CA TYR A 30 -13.52 -13.99 -0.21
C TYR A 30 -12.82 -12.63 -0.39
N ARG A 31 -12.83 -11.77 0.64
CA ARG A 31 -12.14 -10.47 0.62
C ARG A 31 -10.63 -10.64 0.49
N ASP A 32 -10.05 -11.65 1.13
CA ASP A 32 -8.61 -11.93 1.07
C ASP A 32 -8.21 -12.47 -0.30
N VAL A 33 -9.06 -13.30 -0.92
CA VAL A 33 -8.90 -13.73 -2.32
C VAL A 33 -8.89 -12.50 -3.23
N LEU A 34 -9.94 -11.66 -3.16
CA LEU A 34 -10.04 -10.44 -3.98
C LEU A 34 -8.84 -9.51 -3.79
N LYS A 35 -8.38 -9.34 -2.55
CA LYS A 35 -7.20 -8.52 -2.25
C LYS A 35 -5.95 -9.10 -2.92
N GLN A 36 -5.68 -10.39 -2.77
CA GLN A 36 -4.48 -11.01 -3.34
C GLN A 36 -4.50 -11.04 -4.87
N ILE A 37 -5.64 -11.35 -5.51
CA ILE A 37 -5.72 -11.31 -6.98
C ILE A 37 -5.52 -9.89 -7.51
N SER A 38 -6.04 -8.87 -6.82
CA SER A 38 -5.90 -7.46 -7.23
C SER A 38 -4.44 -6.99 -7.20
N TYR A 39 -3.60 -7.60 -6.39
CA TYR A 39 -2.16 -7.32 -6.36
C TYR A 39 -1.36 -8.23 -7.29
N SER A 40 -1.97 -9.18 -7.99
CA SER A 40 -1.27 -10.03 -8.95
C SER A 40 -0.95 -9.26 -10.24
N PRO A 41 0.29 -9.33 -10.77
CA PRO A 41 0.62 -8.80 -12.09
C PRO A 41 -0.26 -9.35 -13.20
N LEU A 42 -0.63 -10.64 -13.15
CA LEU A 42 -1.48 -11.26 -14.18
C LEU A 42 -2.88 -10.63 -14.22
N MET A 43 -3.47 -10.36 -13.06
CA MET A 43 -4.77 -9.69 -12.98
C MET A 43 -4.69 -8.26 -13.51
N ALA A 44 -3.61 -7.56 -13.20
CA ALA A 44 -3.39 -6.19 -13.62
C ALA A 44 -3.17 -6.00 -15.12
N GLU A 45 -2.52 -6.98 -15.75
CA GLU A 45 -2.40 -7.07 -17.20
C GLU A 45 -3.76 -7.35 -17.84
N ASN A 46 -4.50 -8.33 -17.31
CA ASN A 46 -5.79 -8.75 -17.86
C ASN A 46 -6.86 -7.66 -17.77
N LEU A 47 -6.92 -6.92 -16.65
CA LEU A 47 -7.93 -5.88 -16.41
C LEU A 47 -7.34 -4.47 -16.44
N SER A 48 -6.23 -4.32 -17.16
CA SER A 48 -5.65 -3.05 -17.67
C SER A 48 -5.34 -1.96 -16.64
N PHE A 49 -5.15 -2.29 -15.37
CA PHE A 49 -4.75 -1.31 -14.35
C PHE A 49 -3.23 -1.31 -14.05
N LEU A 50 -2.46 -2.23 -14.65
CA LEU A 50 -1.00 -2.22 -14.58
C LEU A 50 -0.42 -0.90 -15.12
N LYS A 51 0.45 -0.25 -14.34
CA LYS A 51 1.12 1.03 -14.66
C LYS A 51 0.17 2.20 -14.96
N SER A 52 -1.11 2.05 -14.60
CA SER A 52 -2.11 3.11 -14.70
C SER A 52 -1.74 4.26 -13.78
N LYS A 53 -1.87 5.50 -14.25
CA LYS A 53 -1.42 6.70 -13.51
C LYS A 53 -2.60 7.61 -13.26
N SER A 54 -2.56 8.30 -12.12
CA SER A 54 -3.57 9.26 -11.77
C SER A 54 -3.60 10.43 -12.74
N HIS A 55 -4.79 11.02 -12.89
CA HIS A 55 -4.97 12.26 -13.65
C HIS A 55 -4.03 13.37 -13.16
N ALA A 56 -3.89 13.50 -11.83
CA ALA A 56 -3.03 14.50 -11.21
C ALA A 56 -1.56 14.36 -11.64
N TYR A 57 -1.03 13.13 -11.66
CA TYR A 57 0.34 12.86 -12.10
C TYR A 57 0.53 13.23 -13.59
N ILE A 58 -0.39 12.77 -14.46
CA ILE A 58 -0.25 13.03 -15.89
C ILE A 58 -0.36 14.53 -16.22
N MET A 59 -1.29 15.23 -15.56
CA MET A 59 -1.42 16.68 -15.72
C MET A 59 -0.18 17.44 -15.28
N ASP A 60 0.40 17.10 -14.13
CA ASP A 60 1.60 17.79 -13.61
C ASP A 60 2.84 17.53 -14.48
N LYS A 61 3.04 16.28 -14.91
CA LYS A 61 4.25 15.84 -15.62
C LYS A 61 4.19 16.13 -17.13
N TYR A 62 3.01 16.03 -17.75
CA TYR A 62 2.86 16.08 -19.20
C TYR A 62 1.87 17.15 -19.70
N SER A 63 1.14 17.84 -18.82
CA SER A 63 0.07 18.78 -19.19
C SER A 63 -1.02 18.16 -20.08
N GLN A 64 -1.36 16.89 -19.82
CA GLN A 64 -2.31 16.11 -20.63
C GLN A 64 -3.47 15.58 -19.78
N ASN A 65 -4.68 15.62 -20.35
CA ASN A 65 -5.82 14.98 -19.72
C ASN A 65 -5.73 13.46 -19.90
N SER A 66 -5.72 12.73 -18.80
CA SER A 66 -5.87 11.28 -18.76
C SER A 66 -6.78 10.88 -17.61
N PHE A 67 -7.60 9.86 -17.81
CA PHE A 67 -8.50 9.30 -16.80
C PHE A 67 -8.00 7.93 -16.36
N ALA A 68 -8.34 7.54 -15.13
CA ALA A 68 -8.02 6.20 -14.64
C ALA A 68 -8.81 5.15 -15.44
N ASP A 69 -8.18 4.00 -15.69
CA ASP A 69 -8.83 2.88 -16.36
C ASP A 69 -9.94 2.31 -15.47
N GLU A 70 -11.16 2.23 -16.01
CA GLU A 70 -12.35 1.81 -15.29
C GLU A 70 -12.58 0.30 -15.33
N ASN A 71 -11.89 -0.44 -16.21
CA ASN A 71 -12.15 -1.85 -16.48
C ASN A 71 -12.14 -2.67 -15.19
N PHE A 72 -11.03 -2.63 -14.44
CA PHE A 72 -10.95 -3.37 -13.18
C PHE A 72 -11.98 -2.91 -12.13
N ALA A 73 -12.27 -1.62 -12.06
CA ALA A 73 -13.29 -1.10 -11.15
C ALA A 73 -14.70 -1.61 -11.50
N ARG A 74 -15.02 -1.73 -12.79
CA ARG A 74 -16.28 -2.31 -13.27
C ARG A 74 -16.31 -3.79 -12.93
N GLU A 75 -15.32 -4.56 -13.34
CA GLU A 75 -15.31 -6.02 -13.16
C GLU A 75 -15.34 -6.43 -11.68
N ILE A 76 -14.60 -5.74 -10.81
CA ILE A 76 -14.59 -6.09 -9.38
C ILE A 76 -15.95 -5.88 -8.72
N MET A 77 -16.69 -4.83 -9.10
CA MET A 77 -18.03 -4.56 -8.58
C MET A 77 -19.09 -5.44 -9.27
N GLN A 78 -19.01 -5.56 -10.59
CA GLN A 78 -20.04 -6.19 -11.42
C GLN A 78 -19.97 -7.70 -11.44
N LEU A 79 -18.79 -8.27 -11.68
CA LEU A 79 -18.63 -9.71 -11.89
C LEU A 79 -18.08 -10.43 -10.67
N PHE A 80 -17.24 -9.77 -9.88
CA PHE A 80 -16.57 -10.43 -8.78
C PHE A 80 -17.24 -10.23 -7.42
N SER A 81 -18.00 -9.16 -7.19
CA SER A 81 -18.57 -8.90 -5.86
C SER A 81 -20.06 -8.61 -5.84
N THR A 82 -20.46 -7.35 -6.02
CA THR A 82 -21.82 -6.88 -5.68
C THR A 82 -22.86 -7.24 -6.73
N GLY A 83 -22.47 -7.41 -8.00
CA GLY A 83 -23.44 -7.52 -9.10
C GLY A 83 -23.99 -6.16 -9.51
N LEU A 84 -24.95 -6.17 -10.44
CA LEU A 84 -25.57 -4.95 -11.01
C LEU A 84 -26.60 -4.30 -10.08
N TYR A 85 -27.29 -5.10 -9.28
CA TYR A 85 -28.43 -4.67 -8.46
C TYR A 85 -28.24 -5.04 -7.00
N LEU A 86 -28.79 -4.24 -6.10
CA LEU A 86 -28.83 -4.57 -4.68
C LEU A 86 -29.73 -5.79 -4.46
N LEU A 87 -29.29 -6.66 -3.57
CA LEU A 87 -30.02 -7.86 -3.18
C LEU A 87 -30.49 -7.74 -1.73
N ASN A 88 -31.63 -8.36 -1.43
CA ASN A 88 -32.08 -8.65 -0.07
C ASN A 88 -31.23 -9.78 0.53
N LEU A 89 -31.36 -10.02 1.84
CA LEU A 89 -30.62 -11.08 2.53
C LEU A 89 -30.95 -12.49 2.03
N ASP A 90 -32.12 -12.67 1.41
CA ASP A 90 -32.55 -13.92 0.76
C ASP A 90 -32.07 -14.06 -0.69
N GLY A 91 -31.29 -13.09 -1.20
CA GLY A 91 -30.75 -13.07 -2.56
C GLY A 91 -31.70 -12.52 -3.63
N THR A 92 -32.92 -12.12 -3.28
CA THR A 92 -33.86 -11.51 -4.23
C THR A 92 -33.47 -10.05 -4.55
N VAL A 93 -33.79 -9.58 -5.76
CA VAL A 93 -33.48 -8.19 -6.17
C VAL A 93 -34.31 -7.20 -5.35
N LYS A 94 -33.63 -6.20 -4.79
CA LYS A 94 -34.29 -5.10 -4.08
C LYS A 94 -34.89 -4.13 -5.08
N LEU A 95 -36.17 -3.83 -4.90
CA LEU A 95 -36.94 -2.93 -5.76
C LEU A 95 -37.17 -1.56 -5.09
N ASP A 96 -37.24 -0.51 -5.89
CA ASP A 96 -37.69 0.81 -5.46
C ASP A 96 -39.22 0.89 -5.27
N GLY A 97 -39.73 2.05 -4.89
CA GLY A 97 -41.17 2.27 -4.72
C GLY A 97 -42.01 2.12 -6.00
N ASN A 98 -41.37 2.07 -7.17
CA ASN A 98 -42.00 1.89 -8.47
C ASN A 98 -41.86 0.44 -9.00
N GLY A 99 -41.25 -0.45 -8.22
CA GLY A 99 -41.01 -1.84 -8.63
C GLY A 99 -39.79 -2.05 -9.53
N ASN A 100 -38.91 -1.05 -9.68
CA ASN A 100 -37.69 -1.19 -10.48
C ASN A 100 -36.50 -1.67 -9.63
N PRO A 101 -35.60 -2.52 -10.16
CA PRO A 101 -34.36 -2.89 -9.49
C PRO A 101 -33.51 -1.70 -9.08
N ILE A 102 -33.04 -1.69 -7.84
CA ILE A 102 -32.12 -0.67 -7.36
C ILE A 102 -30.70 -1.04 -7.78
N SER A 103 -30.03 -0.18 -8.56
CA SER A 103 -28.64 -0.36 -8.96
C SER A 103 -27.70 -0.41 -7.75
N ALA A 104 -26.75 -1.35 -7.74
CA ALA A 104 -25.79 -1.51 -6.65
C ALA A 104 -24.79 -0.34 -6.57
N TYR A 105 -24.50 0.29 -7.70
CA TYR A 105 -23.59 1.42 -7.82
C TYR A 105 -24.03 2.35 -8.95
N THR A 106 -23.29 3.44 -9.14
CA THR A 106 -23.53 4.43 -10.19
C THR A 106 -22.24 4.66 -10.96
N ASN A 107 -22.29 5.40 -12.08
CA ASN A 107 -21.08 5.76 -12.81
C ASN A 107 -20.08 6.56 -11.95
N ALA A 108 -20.58 7.35 -10.99
CA ALA A 108 -19.72 8.08 -10.06
C ALA A 108 -18.90 7.14 -9.16
N HIS A 109 -19.49 6.02 -8.72
CA HIS A 109 -18.77 4.99 -8.00
C HIS A 109 -17.68 4.36 -8.89
N ILE A 110 -18.01 3.95 -10.11
CA ILE A 110 -17.03 3.37 -11.05
C ILE A 110 -15.82 4.29 -11.23
N LEU A 111 -16.05 5.57 -11.52
CA LEU A 111 -14.99 6.57 -11.69
C LEU A 111 -14.15 6.76 -10.41
N SER A 112 -14.78 6.75 -9.24
CA SER A 112 -14.07 6.89 -7.97
C SER A 112 -13.21 5.66 -7.64
N PHE A 113 -13.75 4.47 -7.85
CA PHE A 113 -13.04 3.22 -7.63
C PHE A 113 -11.92 3.02 -8.65
N ALA A 114 -12.08 3.44 -9.90
CA ALA A 114 -11.03 3.44 -10.93
C ALA A 114 -9.80 4.23 -10.49
N ARG A 115 -9.99 5.42 -9.89
CA ARG A 115 -8.90 6.20 -9.29
C ARG A 115 -8.18 5.42 -8.20
N GLY A 116 -8.90 4.59 -7.46
CA GLY A 116 -8.39 3.64 -6.46
C GLY A 116 -7.57 2.46 -7.03
N TRP A 117 -7.39 2.35 -8.35
CA TRP A 117 -6.54 1.32 -8.99
C TRP A 117 -5.36 1.90 -9.78
N THR A 118 -5.09 3.20 -9.62
CA THR A 118 -3.87 3.85 -10.15
C THR A 118 -2.63 3.54 -9.30
N GLY A 119 -1.46 3.54 -9.93
CA GLY A 119 -0.15 3.43 -9.28
C GLY A 119 0.35 2.01 -9.05
N PHE A 120 -0.34 0.97 -9.52
CA PHE A 120 0.16 -0.40 -9.40
C PHE A 120 1.22 -0.70 -10.46
N ASP A 121 2.38 -1.19 -10.04
CA ASP A 121 3.39 -1.71 -10.94
C ASP A 121 4.07 -2.96 -10.36
N ARG A 122 4.68 -3.75 -11.23
CA ARG A 122 5.50 -4.88 -10.87
C ARG A 122 6.69 -4.41 -10.04
N GLN A 123 7.00 -5.17 -9.00
CA GLN A 123 8.21 -4.94 -8.22
C GLN A 123 9.47 -5.43 -8.97
N ARG A 124 10.63 -5.13 -8.43
CA ARG A 124 11.90 -5.61 -8.97
C ARG A 124 11.92 -7.15 -8.98
N LYS A 125 12.45 -7.74 -10.05
CA LYS A 125 12.60 -9.18 -10.18
C LYS A 125 13.61 -9.71 -9.16
N ARG A 126 13.26 -10.82 -8.50
CA ARG A 126 14.16 -11.59 -7.63
C ARG A 126 14.79 -12.77 -8.37
N GLY A 127 15.84 -13.34 -7.79
CA GLY A 127 16.44 -14.58 -8.28
C GLY A 127 15.53 -15.79 -8.07
N ASN A 128 15.95 -16.94 -8.61
CA ASN A 128 15.25 -18.23 -8.48
C ASN A 128 13.82 -18.24 -9.03
N THR A 129 13.57 -17.56 -10.15
CA THR A 129 12.31 -17.63 -10.90
C THR A 129 12.51 -18.35 -12.24
N GLU A 130 11.50 -19.05 -12.74
CA GLU A 130 11.52 -19.80 -14.01
C GLU A 130 11.81 -18.90 -15.22
N GLU A 131 11.19 -17.72 -15.24
CA GLU A 131 11.34 -16.73 -16.31
C GLU A 131 12.77 -16.18 -16.30
N ARG A 132 13.54 -16.46 -17.36
CA ARG A 132 14.95 -16.04 -17.50
C ARG A 132 15.16 -14.91 -18.49
N LYS A 133 14.23 -14.70 -19.42
CA LYS A 133 14.38 -13.75 -20.54
C LYS A 133 13.71 -12.41 -20.24
N SER A 134 12.56 -12.42 -19.57
CA SER A 134 11.88 -11.20 -19.19
C SER A 134 12.55 -10.53 -17.99
N SER A 135 12.71 -9.20 -18.05
CA SER A 135 13.09 -8.37 -16.91
C SER A 135 11.90 -8.06 -15.99
N GLU A 136 10.68 -8.43 -16.38
CA GLU A 136 9.47 -8.14 -15.64
C GLU A 136 9.20 -9.17 -14.53
N ASN A 137 8.77 -8.70 -13.35
CA ASN A 137 8.33 -9.58 -12.27
C ASN A 137 6.82 -9.83 -12.34
N ARG A 138 6.42 -10.96 -12.94
CA ARG A 138 5.01 -11.36 -13.08
C ARG A 138 4.52 -12.32 -12.00
N ILE A 139 5.38 -12.65 -11.03
CA ILE A 139 5.12 -13.67 -10.01
C ILE A 139 4.75 -12.98 -8.70
N ASP A 140 5.58 -12.03 -8.26
CA ASP A 140 5.39 -11.44 -6.93
C ASP A 140 4.30 -10.35 -6.96
N PRO A 141 3.60 -10.11 -5.82
CA PRO A 141 2.60 -9.06 -5.72
C PRO A 141 3.14 -7.69 -6.18
N MET A 142 2.35 -6.94 -6.92
CA MET A 142 2.69 -5.58 -7.32
C MET A 142 2.86 -4.65 -6.13
N LYS A 143 3.59 -3.56 -6.33
CA LYS A 143 3.70 -2.46 -5.38
C LYS A 143 2.95 -1.23 -5.90
N ILE A 144 2.51 -0.39 -4.97
CA ILE A 144 1.91 0.90 -5.29
C ILE A 144 3.04 1.93 -5.32
N TRP A 145 3.17 2.60 -6.46
CA TRP A 145 4.03 3.77 -6.65
C TRP A 145 3.25 5.00 -6.23
N ALA A 146 3.72 5.66 -5.16
CA ALA A 146 2.98 6.72 -4.50
C ALA A 146 2.74 7.91 -5.44
N ASP A 147 3.71 8.25 -6.28
CA ASP A 147 3.62 9.35 -7.25
C ASP A 147 2.54 9.14 -8.31
N TRP A 148 2.30 7.88 -8.72
CA TRP A 148 1.31 7.55 -9.74
C TRP A 148 -0.08 7.36 -9.16
N ARG A 149 -0.19 7.22 -7.83
CA ARG A 149 -1.43 7.00 -7.10
C ARG A 149 -2.27 8.28 -7.09
N ASP A 150 -3.58 8.15 -7.27
CA ASP A 150 -4.49 9.24 -7.00
C ASP A 150 -4.52 9.50 -5.48
N ARG A 151 -4.24 10.73 -5.05
CA ARG A 151 -4.22 11.11 -3.63
C ARG A 151 -5.53 11.70 -3.09
N PHE A 152 -6.50 11.97 -3.95
CA PHE A 152 -7.74 12.64 -3.54
C PHE A 152 -8.72 11.64 -2.93
N PRO A 153 -9.71 12.08 -2.12
CA PRO A 153 -10.71 11.21 -1.53
C PRO A 153 -11.51 10.42 -2.56
N LYS A 154 -11.84 9.16 -2.24
CA LYS A 154 -12.70 8.28 -3.05
C LYS A 154 -13.93 7.94 -2.26
N ILE A 155 -15.08 8.00 -2.91
CA ILE A 155 -16.34 7.64 -2.28
C ILE A 155 -16.37 6.13 -2.05
N ASP A 156 -17.03 5.72 -0.98
CA ASP A 156 -17.38 4.32 -0.76
C ASP A 156 -18.71 3.99 -1.47
N MET A 157 -19.20 2.76 -1.29
CA MET A 157 -20.47 2.29 -1.88
C MET A 157 -21.72 2.73 -1.10
N GLN A 158 -21.54 3.36 0.06
CA GLN A 158 -22.58 3.66 1.06
C GLN A 158 -22.79 5.17 1.26
N SER A 159 -22.18 5.99 0.40
CA SER A 159 -22.25 7.47 0.39
C SER A 159 -21.30 8.20 1.36
N GLY A 160 -20.26 7.54 1.85
CA GLY A 160 -19.12 8.12 2.57
C GLY A 160 -17.83 8.09 1.73
N PHE A 161 -16.66 8.16 2.38
CA PHE A 161 -15.35 7.96 1.77
C PHE A 161 -14.64 6.72 2.36
N ILE A 162 -13.79 6.09 1.56
CA ILE A 162 -13.02 4.89 1.97
C ILE A 162 -12.19 5.13 3.26
N GLY A 163 -11.80 6.38 3.51
CA GLY A 163 -11.02 6.77 4.69
C GLY A 163 -11.83 6.96 5.98
N ASP A 164 -13.15 7.12 5.92
CA ASP A 164 -13.96 7.60 7.06
C ASP A 164 -13.96 6.66 8.28
N ARG A 165 -13.45 5.43 8.12
CA ARG A 165 -13.32 4.43 9.19
C ARG A 165 -11.99 4.51 9.96
N TYR A 166 -11.10 5.42 9.58
CA TYR A 166 -9.79 5.61 10.19
C TYR A 166 -9.70 6.98 10.88
N PRO A 167 -8.90 7.10 11.95
CA PRO A 167 -8.66 8.39 12.60
C PRO A 167 -7.90 9.35 11.67
N LEU A 168 -7.98 10.65 11.97
CA LEU A 168 -7.12 11.62 11.29
C LEU A 168 -5.67 11.43 11.78
N CYS A 169 -4.71 11.59 10.88
CA CYS A 169 -3.29 11.49 11.24
C CYS A 169 -2.88 12.56 12.27
N GLU A 170 -3.55 13.71 12.27
CA GLU A 170 -3.34 14.82 13.23
C GLU A 170 -3.92 14.52 14.62
N ASP A 171 -4.86 13.58 14.72
CA ASP A 171 -5.44 13.17 16.00
C ASP A 171 -4.57 12.14 16.73
N PHE A 172 -3.50 11.65 16.10
CA PHE A 172 -2.58 10.75 16.78
C PHE A 172 -1.78 11.48 17.86
N PRO A 173 -1.53 10.81 19.00
CA PRO A 173 -0.64 11.33 20.03
C PRO A 173 0.72 11.73 19.46
N ASP A 174 1.28 12.82 19.99
CA ASP A 174 2.65 13.22 19.72
C ASP A 174 3.60 12.04 19.95
N LYS A 175 4.56 11.86 19.03
CA LYS A 175 5.57 10.79 19.10
C LYS A 175 4.94 9.42 19.23
N MET A 176 3.90 9.15 18.43
CA MET A 176 3.19 7.87 18.36
C MET A 176 4.14 6.66 18.32
N PHE A 177 5.30 6.79 17.67
CA PHE A 177 6.33 5.76 17.59
C PHE A 177 6.90 5.27 18.93
N LEU A 178 6.75 6.03 20.02
CA LEU A 178 7.15 5.63 21.38
C LEU A 178 6.01 4.99 22.18
N GLN A 179 4.79 4.99 21.64
CA GLN A 179 3.62 4.47 22.34
C GLN A 179 3.59 2.95 22.32
N LYS A 180 3.04 2.37 23.39
CA LYS A 180 2.74 0.93 23.47
C LYS A 180 1.98 0.46 22.22
N GLY A 181 2.41 -0.68 21.67
CA GLY A 181 1.82 -1.28 20.48
C GLY A 181 2.41 -0.75 19.17
N SER A 182 3.32 0.22 19.22
CA SER A 182 4.11 0.62 18.04
C SER A 182 4.95 -0.54 17.53
N ILE A 183 4.98 -0.69 16.20
CA ILE A 183 5.60 -1.82 15.52
C ILE A 183 6.82 -1.34 14.74
N PHE A 184 7.94 -2.05 14.90
CA PHE A 184 9.19 -1.81 14.18
C PHE A 184 9.59 -3.08 13.43
N ARG A 185 9.96 -2.95 12.16
CA ARG A 185 10.39 -4.05 11.31
C ARG A 185 11.86 -3.91 10.95
N LEU A 186 12.63 -4.98 11.10
CA LEU A 186 14.06 -4.99 10.83
C LEU A 186 14.32 -4.86 9.32
N LEU A 187 15.09 -3.84 8.93
CA LEU A 187 15.62 -3.68 7.57
C LEU A 187 17.03 -4.28 7.42
N GLY A 188 17.71 -4.56 8.54
CA GLY A 188 19.08 -5.02 8.55
C GLY A 188 20.02 -3.89 8.13
N SER A 189 20.84 -4.12 7.11
CA SER A 189 21.86 -3.14 6.69
C SER A 189 21.37 -2.07 5.72
N SER A 190 20.13 -2.16 5.23
CA SER A 190 19.56 -1.14 4.35
C SER A 190 18.87 -0.07 5.16
N SER A 191 19.10 1.19 4.79
CA SER A 191 18.41 2.34 5.37
C SER A 191 17.21 2.81 4.54
N LEU A 192 16.91 2.11 3.44
CA LEU A 192 15.76 2.40 2.60
C LEU A 192 14.50 1.72 3.16
N PRO A 193 13.43 2.49 3.47
CA PRO A 193 12.16 1.90 3.89
C PRO A 193 11.55 1.03 2.78
N GLU A 194 10.81 0.02 3.20
CA GLU A 194 10.17 -0.95 2.30
C GLU A 194 8.65 -0.78 2.23
N LEU A 195 8.04 -0.16 3.26
CA LEU A 195 6.60 0.13 3.34
C LEU A 195 6.25 1.53 2.83
N ILE A 196 7.25 2.41 2.72
CA ILE A 196 7.12 3.77 2.18
C ILE A 196 8.15 3.94 1.06
N GLU A 197 7.78 4.69 0.04
CA GLU A 197 8.69 5.02 -1.07
C GLU A 197 9.54 6.23 -0.71
N ASP A 198 10.87 6.06 -0.70
CA ASP A 198 11.85 7.14 -0.53
C ASP A 198 12.90 7.11 -1.67
N SER A 199 13.53 8.26 -1.92
CA SER A 199 14.59 8.38 -2.92
C SER A 199 15.78 7.48 -2.58
N ALA A 200 16.40 6.88 -3.59
CA ALA A 200 17.61 6.08 -3.44
C ALA A 200 18.80 6.87 -2.84
N GLU A 201 18.74 8.19 -2.85
CA GLU A 201 19.71 9.07 -2.19
C GLU A 201 19.78 8.80 -0.67
N PHE A 202 18.66 8.48 -0.01
CA PHE A 202 18.64 8.19 1.43
C PHE A 202 19.51 7.00 1.84
N ASP A 203 19.68 6.02 0.94
CA ASP A 203 20.51 4.84 1.21
C ASP A 203 21.97 5.06 0.83
N ASN A 204 22.23 5.77 -0.26
CA ASN A 204 23.57 5.86 -0.85
C ASN A 204 24.37 7.10 -0.44
N ASP A 205 23.71 8.19 -0.03
CA ASP A 205 24.38 9.43 0.35
C ASP A 205 24.86 9.36 1.82
N GLN A 206 26.18 9.40 1.99
CA GLN A 206 26.83 9.37 3.30
C GLN A 206 26.71 10.71 4.05
N THR A 207 26.31 11.79 3.38
CA THR A 207 26.13 13.12 4.00
C THR A 207 24.78 13.26 4.70
N ILE A 208 23.83 12.37 4.38
CA ILE A 208 22.52 12.36 5.02
C ILE A 208 22.66 11.85 6.45
N LYS A 209 22.31 12.71 7.40
CA LYS A 209 22.25 12.34 8.82
C LYS A 209 21.05 11.41 9.03
N ARG A 210 21.34 10.20 9.46
CA ARG A 210 20.32 9.21 9.84
C ARG A 210 19.91 9.42 11.30
N PHE A 211 18.68 9.04 11.60
CA PHE A 211 18.18 9.12 12.96
C PHE A 211 18.72 7.93 13.76
N THR A 212 19.76 8.18 14.56
CA THR A 212 20.42 7.15 15.39
C THR A 212 19.92 7.25 16.83
N LEU A 213 19.56 6.11 17.42
CA LEU A 213 19.11 6.05 18.81
C LEU A 213 20.26 6.23 19.78
N ASP A 214 19.96 6.88 20.89
CA ASP A 214 20.85 6.89 22.04
C ASP A 214 20.72 5.56 22.79
N THR A 215 21.84 4.99 23.19
CA THR A 215 21.92 3.79 24.03
C THR A 215 21.16 3.91 25.37
N ALA A 216 20.94 5.13 25.86
CA ALA A 216 20.15 5.38 27.07
C ALA A 216 18.63 5.39 26.83
N SER A 217 18.17 5.34 25.58
CA SER A 217 16.74 5.39 25.24
C SER A 217 16.01 4.09 25.61
N GLY A 218 14.76 4.22 26.09
CA GLY A 218 13.86 3.08 26.25
C GLY A 218 13.59 2.36 24.92
N LEU A 219 13.47 3.11 23.83
CA LEU A 219 13.30 2.54 22.49
C LEU A 219 14.54 1.75 22.03
N TYR A 220 15.75 2.22 22.36
CA TYR A 220 16.98 1.49 22.07
C TYR A 220 16.99 0.12 22.77
N ASN A 221 16.61 0.08 24.05
CA ASN A 221 16.59 -1.16 24.83
C ASN A 221 15.64 -2.21 24.22
N ASP A 222 14.45 -1.78 23.77
CA ASP A 222 13.46 -2.68 23.17
C ASP A 222 13.89 -3.24 21.80
N LEU A 223 14.61 -2.43 20.99
CA LEU A 223 15.06 -2.82 19.65
C LEU A 223 16.40 -3.58 19.65
N CYS A 224 17.33 -3.19 20.51
CA CYS A 224 18.64 -3.85 20.64
C CYS A 224 18.53 -5.18 21.38
N ARG A 225 17.69 -5.29 22.43
CA ARG A 225 17.59 -6.47 23.32
C ARG A 225 18.97 -7.04 23.65
N GLU A 226 19.77 -6.25 24.35
CA GLU A 226 21.16 -6.60 24.60
C GLU A 226 21.29 -7.88 25.44
N GLU A 227 22.01 -8.87 24.92
CA GLU A 227 22.37 -10.10 25.62
C GLU A 227 23.88 -10.34 25.49
N ALA A 228 24.57 -10.43 26.63
CA ALA A 228 26.02 -10.62 26.71
C ALA A 228 26.86 -9.57 25.93
N GLY A 229 26.46 -8.31 25.96
CA GLY A 229 27.20 -7.21 25.30
C GLY A 229 26.92 -7.08 23.79
N LYS A 230 25.90 -7.78 23.27
CA LYS A 230 25.51 -7.76 21.86
C LYS A 230 24.01 -7.61 21.72
N CYS A 231 23.57 -6.76 20.79
CA CYS A 231 22.16 -6.66 20.44
C CYS A 231 21.65 -7.94 19.75
N GLN A 232 20.46 -8.39 20.14
CA GLN A 232 19.69 -9.41 19.44
C GLN A 232 18.51 -8.80 18.69
N PHE A 233 18.58 -8.84 17.36
CA PHE A 233 17.58 -8.22 16.50
C PHE A 233 16.47 -9.20 16.13
N ALA A 234 15.23 -8.88 16.54
CA ALA A 234 14.04 -9.57 16.05
C ALA A 234 13.57 -8.97 14.72
N ALA A 235 13.02 -9.79 13.82
CA ALA A 235 12.51 -9.33 12.53
C ALA A 235 11.38 -8.31 12.66
N GLU A 236 10.57 -8.45 13.72
CA GLU A 236 9.51 -7.52 14.10
C GLU A 236 9.55 -7.33 15.62
N VAL A 237 9.41 -6.09 16.07
CA VAL A 237 9.35 -5.70 17.48
C VAL A 237 8.09 -4.88 17.70
N VAL A 238 7.26 -5.32 18.65
CA VAL A 238 6.10 -4.54 19.12
C VAL A 238 6.44 -4.01 20.52
N LEU A 239 6.31 -2.71 20.71
CA LEU A 239 6.59 -2.08 22.01
C LEU A 239 5.56 -2.53 23.05
N GLU A 240 6.03 -3.11 24.15
CA GLU A 240 5.15 -3.58 25.23
C GLU A 240 4.69 -2.43 26.16
N ASN A 241 5.50 -1.38 26.24
CA ASN A 241 5.29 -0.22 27.10
C ASN A 241 5.43 1.09 26.29
N THR A 242 4.81 2.16 26.80
CA THR A 242 5.05 3.52 26.29
C THR A 242 6.34 4.04 26.91
N HIS A 243 7.19 4.65 26.10
CA HIS A 243 8.44 5.26 26.55
C HIS A 243 8.38 6.78 26.54
N ASP A 244 9.06 7.40 27.51
CA ASP A 244 9.36 8.82 27.45
C ASP A 244 10.39 9.08 26.34
N CYS A 245 10.29 10.24 25.70
CA CYS A 245 11.25 10.59 24.66
C CYS A 245 12.63 10.84 25.28
N HIS A 246 13.68 10.42 24.58
CA HIS A 246 15.06 10.69 24.97
C HIS A 246 15.87 11.32 23.82
N GLY A 247 16.62 12.38 24.13
CA GLY A 247 17.51 13.04 23.16
C GLY A 247 16.80 13.49 21.88
N GLN A 248 17.26 12.99 20.72
CA GLN A 248 16.71 13.34 19.40
C GLN A 248 15.24 12.95 19.22
N GLU A 249 14.76 11.93 19.94
CA GLU A 249 13.37 11.47 19.89
C GLU A 249 12.39 12.56 20.34
N CYS A 250 12.83 13.46 21.20
CA CYS A 250 12.00 14.56 21.69
C CYS A 250 11.73 15.63 20.63
N TYR A 251 12.55 15.70 19.59
CA TYR A 251 12.53 16.76 18.57
C TYR A 251 11.94 16.33 17.23
N VAL A 252 11.45 15.09 17.14
CA VAL A 252 10.83 14.55 15.92
C VAL A 252 9.36 14.21 16.17
N ASP A 253 8.52 14.50 15.17
CA ASP A 253 7.08 14.21 15.26
C ASP A 253 6.78 12.73 14.97
N SER A 254 7.50 12.15 14.01
CA SER A 254 7.38 10.76 13.58
C SER A 254 8.73 10.24 13.09
N LEU A 255 8.94 8.93 13.25
CA LEU A 255 10.04 8.20 12.62
C LEU A 255 9.59 7.54 11.31
N ARG A 256 10.56 7.26 10.44
CA ARG A 256 10.39 6.37 9.27
C ARG A 256 11.35 5.19 9.39
N VAL A 257 12.64 5.51 9.40
CA VAL A 257 13.74 4.56 9.61
C VAL A 257 14.59 5.07 10.76
N VAL A 258 15.04 4.15 11.60
CA VAL A 258 15.86 4.42 12.78
C VAL A 258 17.05 3.47 12.80
N GLU A 259 18.23 4.02 13.07
CA GLU A 259 19.47 3.27 13.28
C GLU A 259 19.62 2.93 14.77
N VAL A 260 19.70 1.65 15.08
CA VAL A 260 19.83 1.17 16.47
C VAL A 260 21.31 1.10 16.84
N VAL A 261 22.09 0.36 16.05
CA VAL A 261 23.55 0.32 16.14
C VAL A 261 24.13 0.63 14.76
N PRO A 262 25.41 1.05 14.64
CA PRO A 262 26.00 1.41 13.37
C PRO A 262 25.73 0.37 12.27
N GLY A 263 24.97 0.77 11.25
CA GLY A 263 24.61 -0.07 10.11
C GLY A 263 23.48 -1.07 10.32
N ILE A 264 22.70 -1.00 11.41
CA ILE A 264 21.48 -1.81 11.60
C ILE A 264 20.27 -0.90 11.79
N TYR A 265 19.28 -1.08 10.92
CA TYR A 265 18.12 -0.22 10.81
C TYR A 265 16.80 -0.96 11.05
N TYR A 266 15.86 -0.24 11.65
CA TYR A 266 14.45 -0.62 11.76
C TYR A 266 13.57 0.41 11.05
N GLU A 267 12.50 -0.05 10.42
CA GLU A 267 11.42 0.76 9.87
C GLU A 267 10.26 0.82 10.86
N TYR A 268 9.77 2.01 11.17
CA TYR A 268 8.56 2.19 11.98
C TYR A 268 7.31 1.96 11.11
N VAL A 269 6.46 1.02 11.50
CA VAL A 269 5.21 0.71 10.81
C VAL A 269 4.13 1.67 11.29
N ARG A 270 3.92 2.76 10.55
CA ARG A 270 2.91 3.77 10.89
C ARG A 270 1.50 3.15 10.87
N PRO A 271 0.69 3.36 11.92
CA PRO A 271 -0.72 2.97 11.91
C PRO A 271 -1.50 3.66 10.77
N PRO A 272 -2.49 3.00 10.17
CA PRO A 272 -3.29 3.61 9.11
C PRO A 272 -4.13 4.78 9.65
N CYS A 273 -4.06 5.91 8.96
CA CYS A 273 -4.79 7.13 9.26
C CYS A 273 -5.15 7.90 7.99
N VAL A 274 -5.98 8.92 8.13
CA VAL A 274 -6.41 9.79 7.02
C VAL A 274 -5.85 11.19 7.19
N GLU A 275 -5.32 11.73 6.10
CA GLU A 275 -4.98 13.15 5.99
C GLU A 275 -6.11 13.88 5.26
N LEU A 276 -6.55 15.02 5.80
CA LEU A 276 -7.52 15.86 5.11
C LEU A 276 -6.82 16.60 3.96
N PRO A 277 -7.31 16.49 2.72
CA PRO A 277 -6.69 17.13 1.57
C PRO A 277 -6.84 18.66 1.58
N PHE A 278 -7.77 19.20 2.39
CA PHE A 278 -8.06 20.62 2.48
C PHE A 278 -8.12 21.04 3.94
N PHE A 279 -7.31 22.04 4.27
CA PHE A 279 -7.35 22.72 5.57
C PHE A 279 -8.16 24.01 5.46
N ASN A 280 -8.77 24.42 6.56
CA ASN A 280 -9.35 25.76 6.64
C ASN A 280 -8.25 26.81 6.36
N ASN A 281 -8.48 27.69 5.38
CA ASN A 281 -7.52 28.70 4.91
C ASN A 281 -6.25 28.18 4.20
N ALA A 282 -6.30 26.99 3.57
CA ALA A 282 -5.17 26.45 2.83
C ALA A 282 -4.62 27.43 1.78
N ARG A 283 -3.29 27.64 1.79
CA ARG A 283 -2.56 28.42 0.77
C ARG A 283 -1.75 27.46 -0.10
N LYS A 284 -1.95 27.51 -1.42
CA LYS A 284 -1.15 26.73 -2.37
C LYS A 284 0.29 27.25 -2.39
N LEU A 285 1.23 26.47 -1.84
CA LEU A 285 2.66 26.71 -2.00
C LEU A 285 3.10 26.21 -3.39
N SER A 286 3.11 27.11 -4.36
CA SER A 286 3.73 26.86 -5.67
C SER A 286 5.23 27.14 -5.57
N LYS A 287 6.08 26.11 -5.74
CA LYS A 287 7.50 26.36 -6.05
C LYS A 287 7.54 27.05 -7.41
N LYS A 288 7.86 28.35 -7.44
CA LYS A 288 8.31 29.01 -8.67
C LYS A 288 9.48 28.18 -9.20
N LYS A 289 9.34 27.60 -10.40
CA LYS A 289 10.48 27.04 -11.13
C LYS A 289 11.54 28.16 -11.20
N ARG A 290 12.71 27.90 -10.61
CA ARG A 290 13.92 28.68 -10.88
C ARG A 290 14.44 28.30 -12.26
#